data_AF-F9UCM2-F1
#
_entry.id   AF-F9UCM2-F1
#
_cell.length_a   1.000
_cell.length_b   1.000
_cell.length_c   1.000
_cell.angle_alpha   90.00
_cell.angle_beta   90.00
_cell.angle_gamma   90.00
#
_symmetry.space_group_name_H-M   'P 1'
#
loop_
_entity.id
_entity.type
_entity.pdbx_description
1 polymer ?
#
loop_
_entity_poly.entity_id
_entity_poly.type
_entity_poly.pdbx_seq_one_letter_code
_entity_poly.pdbx_strand_id
1 'polypeptide(L)'
;MHKSEDQLLCALGRLAELLQRIGHPRALEVADHLVGFRQAPGQMLRRLNGNDWWAGAGSLAAETMADNPGLPEALWCREIREFRELMIEIGEALQAEGAANPGISSWLLAFNNWNASEV
;
A
#
# COMPACT_ATOMS: atom_id res chain seq x y z
N MET A 1 9.33 -18.95 9.16
CA MET A 1 8.69 -17.63 9.36
C MET A 1 9.25 -16.53 8.45
N HIS A 2 10.46 -16.60 7.90
CA HIS A 2 11.06 -15.49 7.12
C HIS A 2 10.39 -15.10 5.79
N LYS A 3 9.67 -16.02 5.12
CA LYS A 3 9.21 -15.79 3.73
C LYS A 3 8.14 -14.70 3.59
N SER A 4 7.23 -14.58 4.56
CA SER A 4 6.15 -13.58 4.52
C SER A 4 6.66 -12.17 4.82
N GLU A 5 7.68 -12.06 5.68
CA GLU A 5 8.31 -10.79 6.02
C GLU A 5 9.12 -10.22 4.85
N ASP A 6 9.91 -11.07 4.18
CA ASP A 6 10.67 -10.69 2.99
C ASP A 6 9.75 -10.22 1.85
N GLN A 7 8.60 -10.89 1.67
CA GLN A 7 7.58 -10.50 0.69
C GLN A 7 6.98 -9.13 1.02
N LEU A 8 6.61 -8.91 2.29
CA LEU A 8 6.08 -7.62 2.74
C LEU A 8 7.10 -6.49 2.52
N LEU A 9 8.37 -6.71 2.84
CA LEU A 9 9.44 -5.73 2.63
C LEU A 9 9.67 -5.43 1.14
N CYS A 10 9.62 -6.45 0.28
CA CYS A 10 9.68 -6.24 -1.17
C CYS A 10 8.47 -5.42 -1.68
N ALA A 11 7.26 -5.72 -1.23
CA ALA A 11 6.06 -4.98 -1.61
C ALA A 11 6.12 -3.52 -1.14
N LEU A 12 6.55 -3.27 0.10
CA LEU A 12 6.76 -1.92 0.64
C LEU A 12 7.84 -1.15 -0.13
N GLY A 13 8.91 -1.83 -0.56
CA GLY A 13 9.97 -1.26 -1.39
C GLY A 13 9.43 -0.74 -2.71
N ARG A 14 8.70 -1.61 -3.43
CA ARG A 14 8.06 -1.26 -4.69
C ARG A 14 7.02 -0.16 -4.52
N LEU A 15 6.28 -0.17 -3.41
CA LEU A 15 5.31 0.87 -3.10
C LEU A 15 5.98 2.23 -2.91
N ALA A 16 7.09 2.28 -2.16
CA ALA A 16 7.84 3.53 -1.98
C ALA A 16 8.34 4.11 -3.31
N GLU A 17 8.89 3.25 -4.18
CA GLU A 17 9.34 3.66 -5.52
C GLU A 17 8.18 4.17 -6.38
N LEU A 18 7.03 3.48 -6.37
CA LEU A 18 5.84 3.89 -7.09
C LEU A 18 5.35 5.26 -6.63
N LEU A 19 5.20 5.44 -5.31
CA LEU A 19 4.79 6.71 -4.71
C LEU A 19 5.74 7.84 -5.11
N GLN A 20 7.04 7.57 -5.19
CA GLN A 20 8.02 8.54 -5.68
C GLN A 20 7.81 8.87 -7.16
N ARG A 21 7.56 7.87 -8.02
CA ARG A 21 7.32 8.08 -9.47
C ARG A 21 6.09 8.93 -9.74
N ILE A 22 5.02 8.76 -8.96
CA ILE A 22 3.79 9.56 -9.11
C ILE A 22 3.84 10.90 -8.36
N GLY A 23 4.94 11.21 -7.66
CA GLY A 23 5.08 12.45 -6.89
C GLY A 23 4.22 12.52 -5.64
N HIS A 24 3.85 11.38 -5.05
CA HIS A 24 3.01 11.32 -3.86
C HIS A 24 3.76 11.89 -2.64
N PRO A 25 3.15 12.77 -1.81
CA PRO A 25 3.82 13.43 -0.69
C PRO A 25 4.32 12.45 0.38
N ARG A 26 3.70 11.28 0.48
CA ARG A 26 4.06 10.23 1.46
C ARG A 26 5.16 9.27 0.99
N ALA A 27 5.75 9.46 -0.20
CA ALA A 27 6.78 8.57 -0.72
C ALA A 27 7.98 8.40 0.25
N LEU A 28 8.45 9.51 0.84
CA LEU A 28 9.55 9.48 1.80
C LEU A 28 9.17 8.77 3.10
N GLU A 29 7.95 9.00 3.61
CA GLU A 29 7.45 8.35 4.81
C GLU A 29 7.43 6.82 4.64
N VAL A 30 6.93 6.32 3.50
CA VAL A 30 6.87 4.89 3.21
C VAL A 30 8.27 4.30 3.04
N ALA A 31 9.21 5.03 2.42
CA ALA A 31 10.61 4.61 2.34
C ALA A 31 11.26 4.48 3.73
N ASP A 32 10.96 5.41 4.65
CA ASP A 32 11.47 5.37 6.03
C ASP A 32 10.92 4.15 6.80
N HIS A 33 9.73 3.66 6.46
CA HIS A 33 9.14 2.46 7.09
C HIS A 33 9.96 1.20 6.79
N LEU A 34 10.60 1.10 5.63
CA LEU A 34 11.52 -0.01 5.30
C LEU A 34 12.73 -0.03 6.22
N VAL A 35 13.27 1.15 6.53
CA VAL A 35 14.42 1.29 7.44
C VAL A 35 14.00 0.92 8.86
N GLY A 36 12.83 1.40 9.30
CA GLY A 36 12.29 1.12 10.63
C GLY A 36 11.92 -0.34 10.85
N PHE A 37 11.52 -1.06 9.81
CA PHE A 37 11.13 -2.47 9.91
C PHE A 37 12.27 -3.36 10.45
N ARG A 38 13.52 -3.12 10.04
CA ARG A 38 14.69 -3.87 10.54
C ARG A 38 14.97 -3.67 12.03
N GLN A 39 14.53 -2.55 12.59
CA GLN A 39 14.78 -2.19 13.99
C GLN A 39 13.66 -2.68 14.92
N ALA A 40 12.41 -2.61 14.44
CA ALA A 40 11.23 -2.95 15.26
C ALA A 40 10.09 -3.51 14.40
N PRO A 41 10.19 -4.75 13.89
CA PRO A 41 9.24 -5.30 12.93
C PRO A 41 7.80 -5.34 13.46
N GLY A 42 7.59 -5.75 14.72
CA GLY A 42 6.25 -5.77 15.32
C GLY A 42 5.64 -4.38 15.55
N GLN A 43 6.46 -3.34 15.76
CA GLN A 43 5.94 -1.97 15.82
C GLN A 43 5.56 -1.49 14.43
N MET A 44 6.38 -1.81 13.42
CA MET A 44 6.11 -1.45 12.04
C MET A 44 4.85 -2.13 11.50
N LEU A 45 4.66 -3.43 11.76
CA LEU A 45 3.44 -4.15 11.39
C LEU A 45 2.18 -3.49 11.97
N ARG A 46 2.21 -3.05 13.23
CA ARG A 46 1.08 -2.31 13.82
C ARG A 46 0.83 -0.96 13.16
N ARG A 47 1.90 -0.27 12.73
CA ARG A 47 1.79 1.01 12.01
C ARG A 47 1.20 0.83 10.62
N LEU A 48 1.67 -0.17 9.88
CA LEU A 48 1.13 -0.56 8.57
C LEU A 48 -0.33 -1.01 8.67
N ASN A 49 -0.73 -1.63 9.79
CA ASN A 49 -2.12 -1.97 10.10
C ASN A 49 -2.94 -0.78 10.64
N GLY A 50 -2.38 0.42 10.68
CA GLY A 50 -3.03 1.63 11.21
C GLY A 50 -4.04 2.24 10.25
N ASN A 51 -4.90 3.12 10.78
CA ASN A 51 -5.86 3.86 9.97
C ASN A 51 -5.18 4.74 8.92
N ASP A 52 -3.99 5.25 9.21
CA ASP A 52 -3.19 6.07 8.29
C ASP A 52 -2.90 5.36 6.95
N TRP A 53 -3.02 4.04 6.90
CA TRP A 53 -2.87 3.25 5.68
C TRP A 53 -4.21 2.90 5.01
N TRP A 54 -5.25 2.63 5.81
CA TRP A 54 -6.46 1.95 5.33
C TRP A 54 -7.79 2.65 5.59
N ALA A 55 -7.87 3.65 6.47
CA ALA A 55 -9.16 4.17 6.93
C ALA A 55 -9.19 5.71 7.00
N GLY A 56 -10.26 6.28 6.43
CA GLY A 56 -10.47 7.71 6.35
C GLY A 56 -9.90 8.33 5.07
N ALA A 57 -10.32 9.56 4.79
CA ALA A 57 -9.95 10.28 3.56
C ALA A 57 -8.45 10.63 3.46
N GLY A 58 -7.74 10.68 4.60
CA GLY A 58 -6.29 10.90 4.67
C GLY A 58 -5.47 9.60 4.79
N SER A 59 -6.10 8.44 4.55
CA SER A 59 -5.35 7.18 4.50
C SER A 59 -4.55 7.07 3.21
N LEU A 60 -3.43 6.36 3.23
CA LEU A 60 -2.59 6.16 2.04
C LEU A 60 -3.40 5.59 0.86
N ALA A 61 -4.29 4.62 1.14
CA ALA A 61 -5.19 4.05 0.16
C ALA A 61 -6.13 5.10 -0.46
N ALA A 62 -6.77 5.94 0.36
CA ALA A 62 -7.69 6.96 -0.13
C ALA A 62 -6.97 8.08 -0.90
N GLU A 63 -5.85 8.58 -0.37
CA GLU A 63 -5.08 9.66 -0.96
C GLU A 63 -4.48 9.27 -2.31
N THR A 64 -3.95 8.06 -2.43
CA THR A 64 -3.32 7.61 -3.68
C THR A 64 -4.35 7.34 -4.77
N MET A 65 -5.57 6.95 -4.39
CA MET A 65 -6.68 6.74 -5.34
C MET A 65 -7.43 8.04 -5.71
N ALA A 66 -6.96 9.20 -5.26
CA ALA A 66 -7.51 10.49 -5.65
C ALA A 66 -7.23 10.81 -7.14
N ASP A 67 -7.62 12.00 -7.59
CA ASP A 67 -7.50 12.40 -8.98
C ASP A 67 -6.03 12.44 -9.46
N ASN A 68 -5.83 12.13 -10.75
CA ASN A 68 -4.53 12.16 -11.42
C ASN A 68 -3.84 13.54 -11.20
N PRO A 69 -2.63 13.61 -10.62
CA PRO A 69 -1.95 14.87 -10.28
C PRO A 69 -1.35 15.60 -11.51
N GLY A 70 -1.79 15.27 -12.72
CA GLY A 70 -1.31 15.85 -13.98
C GLY A 70 -0.30 14.97 -14.72
N LEU A 71 -0.23 13.67 -14.40
CA LEU A 71 0.58 12.71 -15.12
C LEU A 71 -0.09 12.32 -16.45
N PRO A 72 0.69 11.87 -17.45
CA PRO A 72 0.12 11.27 -18.66
C PRO A 72 -0.84 10.12 -18.29
N GLU A 73 -2.04 10.11 -18.87
CA GLU A 73 -3.11 9.17 -18.50
C GLU A 73 -2.66 7.71 -18.52
N ALA A 74 -1.95 7.29 -19.58
CA ALA A 74 -1.44 5.93 -19.69
C ALA A 74 -0.43 5.57 -18.57
N LEU A 75 0.37 6.54 -18.11
CA LEU A 75 1.26 6.35 -16.96
C LEU A 75 0.41 6.22 -15.69
N TRP A 76 -0.54 7.14 -15.48
CA TRP A 76 -1.40 7.13 -14.31
C TRP A 76 -2.16 5.82 -14.14
N CYS A 77 -2.84 5.33 -15.19
CA CYS A 77 -3.55 4.06 -15.15
C CYS A 77 -2.61 2.89 -14.80
N ARG A 78 -1.40 2.87 -15.35
CA ARG A 78 -0.39 1.84 -15.06
C ARG A 78 0.01 1.88 -13.58
N GLU A 79 0.38 3.05 -13.07
CA GLU A 79 0.85 3.18 -11.69
C GLU A 79 -0.28 2.92 -10.69
N ILE A 80 -1.52 3.35 -10.96
CA ILE A 80 -2.66 3.04 -10.07
C ILE A 80 -2.99 1.56 -10.04
N ARG A 81 -2.83 0.85 -11.16
CA ARG A 81 -2.94 -0.62 -11.16
C ARG A 81 -1.86 -1.27 -10.30
N GLU A 82 -0.60 -0.88 -10.49
CA GLU A 82 0.49 -1.42 -9.68
C GLU A 82 0.32 -1.08 -8.19
N PHE A 83 -0.16 0.13 -7.87
CA PHE A 83 -0.47 0.53 -6.50
C PHE A 83 -1.49 -0.40 -5.85
N ARG A 84 -2.59 -0.69 -6.55
CA ARG A 84 -3.64 -1.59 -6.06
C ARG A 84 -3.12 -3.01 -5.84
N GLU A 85 -2.30 -3.52 -6.76
CA GLU A 85 -1.67 -4.85 -6.63
C GLU A 85 -0.76 -4.91 -5.39
N LEU A 86 0.08 -3.91 -5.19
CA LEU A 86 0.97 -3.83 -4.02
C LEU A 86 0.20 -3.68 -2.70
N MET A 87 -0.84 -2.86 -2.68
CA MET A 87 -1.70 -2.72 -1.50
C MET A 87 -2.46 -4.01 -1.20
N ILE A 88 -2.84 -4.81 -2.22
CA ILE A 88 -3.40 -6.14 -2.01
C ILE A 88 -2.38 -7.05 -1.32
N GLU A 89 -1.16 -7.14 -1.86
CA GLU A 89 -0.08 -7.97 -1.28
C GLU A 89 0.19 -7.60 0.18
N ILE A 90 0.28 -6.31 0.49
CA ILE A 90 0.51 -5.81 1.86
C ILE A 90 -0.68 -6.13 2.76
N GLY A 91 -1.91 -5.87 2.30
CA GLY A 91 -3.12 -6.11 3.08
C GLY A 91 -3.34 -7.59 3.42
N GLU A 92 -3.08 -8.49 2.47
CA GLU A 92 -3.13 -9.94 2.68
C GLU A 92 -2.07 -10.41 3.69
N ALA A 93 -0.85 -9.88 3.60
CA ALA A 93 0.20 -10.17 4.57
C ALA A 93 -0.20 -9.73 5.99
N LEU A 94 -0.81 -8.54 6.13
CA LEU A 94 -1.29 -8.05 7.43
C LEU A 94 -2.49 -8.85 7.96
N GLN A 95 -3.39 -9.34 7.09
CA GLN A 95 -4.48 -10.22 7.50
C GLN A 95 -3.99 -11.56 8.03
N ALA A 96 -2.92 -12.11 7.45
CA ALA A 96 -2.32 -13.36 7.89
C ALA A 96 -1.72 -13.28 9.30
N GLU A 97 -1.24 -12.12 9.73
CA GLU A 97 -0.69 -11.87 11.08
C GLU A 97 -1.78 -11.76 12.17
N GLY A 98 -3.05 -11.58 11.77
CA GLY A 98 -4.20 -11.48 12.67
C GLY A 98 -4.46 -10.08 13.24
N ALA A 99 -5.72 -9.84 13.63
CA ALA A 99 -6.22 -8.54 14.11
C ALA A 99 -6.04 -7.38 13.10
N ALA A 100 -6.34 -7.64 11.83
CA ALA A 100 -6.28 -6.65 10.76
C ALA A 100 -7.29 -5.50 10.95
N ASN A 101 -6.87 -4.30 10.53
CA ASN A 101 -7.73 -3.13 10.43
C ASN A 101 -8.97 -3.45 9.59
N PRO A 102 -10.20 -3.08 10.03
CA PRO A 102 -11.40 -3.28 9.23
C PRO A 102 -11.33 -2.65 7.83
N GLY A 103 -10.60 -1.54 7.68
CA GLY A 103 -10.39 -0.86 6.40
C GLY A 103 -9.63 -1.71 5.38
N ILE A 104 -8.77 -2.65 5.82
CA ILE A 104 -8.04 -3.55 4.92
C ILE A 104 -9.02 -4.34 4.08
N SER A 105 -10.00 -5.01 4.71
CA SER A 105 -10.95 -5.85 3.99
C SER A 105 -11.78 -5.07 2.97
N SER A 106 -12.16 -3.83 3.30
CA SER A 106 -12.89 -2.95 2.38
C SER A 106 -12.04 -2.58 1.16
N TRP A 107 -10.78 -2.21 1.36
CA TRP A 107 -9.88 -1.85 0.26
C TRP A 107 -9.48 -3.05 -0.59
N LEU A 108 -9.18 -4.20 0.02
CA LEU A 108 -8.90 -5.43 -0.72
C LEU A 108 -10.04 -5.79 -1.66
N LEU A 109 -11.29 -5.73 -1.18
CA LEU A 109 -12.45 -5.99 -2.02
C LEU A 109 -12.57 -4.97 -3.17
N ALA A 110 -12.41 -3.68 -2.88
CA ALA A 110 -12.47 -2.62 -3.89
C ALA A 110 -11.39 -2.77 -4.96
N PHE A 111 -10.13 -2.95 -4.55
CA PHE A 111 -8.99 -3.11 -5.45
C PHE A 111 -9.12 -4.34 -6.34
N ASN A 112 -9.52 -5.48 -5.78
CA ASN A 112 -9.77 -6.70 -6.58
C ASN A 112 -10.88 -6.48 -7.61
N ASN A 113 -12.00 -5.85 -7.23
CA ASN A 113 -13.10 -5.59 -8.14
C ASN A 113 -12.71 -4.61 -9.28
N TRP A 114 -11.95 -3.57 -8.96
CA TRP A 114 -11.48 -2.62 -9.97
C TRP A 114 -10.47 -3.27 -10.92
N ASN A 115 -9.49 -4.02 -10.41
CA ASN A 115 -8.52 -4.73 -11.24
C ASN A 115 -9.19 -5.77 -12.15
N ALA A 116 -10.27 -6.41 -11.71
CA ALA A 116 -11.03 -7.36 -12.52
C ALA A 116 -11.92 -6.67 -13.58
N SER A 117 -12.32 -5.43 -13.35
CA SER A 117 -13.18 -4.65 -14.26
C SER A 117 -12.38 -3.90 -15.33
N GLU A 118 -11.11 -3.65 -15.08
CA GLU A 118 -10.15 -3.12 -16.06
C GLU A 118 -9.69 -4.22 -17.01
N VAL A 119 -10.56 -4.53 -17.98
CA VAL A 119 -10.27 -5.37 -19.15
C VAL A 119 -9.67 -4.53 -20.27
#